data_AF-A0AAV5QZT3-F1
#
_entry.id   AF-A0AAV5QZT3-F1
#
_cell.length_a   1.000
_cell.length_b   1.000
_cell.length_c   1.000
_cell.angle_alpha   90.00
_cell.angle_beta   90.00
_cell.angle_gamma   90.00
#
_symmetry.space_group_name_H-M   'P 1'
#
loop_
_entity.id
_entity.type
_entity.pdbx_description
1 polymer ?
#
loop_
_entity_poly.entity_id
_entity_poly.type
_entity_poly.pdbx_seq_one_letter_code
_entity_poly.pdbx_strand_id
1 'polypeptide(L)'
;MQPFIHQSGNEFAINLAAKAKETGVTTMFNDDPQVSVDKFDFYKKYSFFHPDTNKDDANAFATLVRECVHFEVETVASMLTFGLDLNLVYPQITLSYIYRSCRSILRDKYNNTDDAFAQEFARELVSQVYAFIKPKLDLPAMSWEGVEAKVI
;
A
#
# COMPACT_ATOMS: atom_id res chain seq x y z
N MET A 1 20.73 1.21 -24.34
CA MET A 1 19.28 1.38 -24.54
C MET A 1 18.81 2.40 -23.51
N GLN A 2 18.33 3.58 -23.92
CA GLN A 2 17.67 4.48 -22.98
C GLN A 2 16.25 3.95 -22.68
N PRO A 3 15.76 4.06 -21.44
CA PRO A 3 14.38 3.70 -21.14
C PRO A 3 13.43 4.55 -21.97
N PHE A 4 12.42 3.92 -22.57
CA PHE A 4 11.35 4.62 -23.26
C PHE A 4 10.43 5.27 -22.21
N ILE A 5 10.38 6.61 -22.20
CA ILE A 5 9.52 7.38 -21.30
C ILE A 5 8.29 7.83 -22.08
N HIS A 6 7.10 7.47 -21.60
CA HIS A 6 5.85 7.93 -22.17
C HIS A 6 5.57 9.36 -21.72
N GLN A 7 5.64 10.33 -22.62
CA GLN A 7 5.62 11.76 -22.28
C GLN A 7 4.38 12.17 -21.45
N SER A 8 3.17 11.77 -21.87
CA SER A 8 1.95 12.07 -21.12
C SER A 8 1.87 11.32 -19.78
N GLY A 9 2.50 10.15 -19.69
CA GLY A 9 2.56 9.36 -18.47
C GLY A 9 3.51 9.98 -17.45
N ASN A 10 4.64 10.50 -17.92
CA ASN A 10 5.59 11.25 -17.11
C ASN A 10 5.00 12.59 -16.60
N GLU A 11 4.24 13.31 -17.44
CA GLU A 11 3.51 14.51 -17.00
C GLU A 11 2.49 14.18 -15.91
N PHE A 12 1.75 13.08 -16.05
CA PHE A 12 0.84 12.62 -15.01
C PHE A 12 1.60 12.23 -13.73
N ALA A 13 2.71 11.51 -13.84
CA ALA A 13 3.53 11.10 -12.70
C ALA A 13 4.08 12.32 -11.92
N ILE A 14 4.50 13.38 -12.62
CA ILE A 14 4.92 14.65 -12.01
C ILE A 14 3.74 15.31 -11.28
N ASN A 15 2.56 15.37 -11.91
CA ASN A 15 1.36 15.92 -11.29
C ASN A 15 0.93 15.12 -10.06
N LEU A 16 1.04 13.79 -10.11
CA LEU A 16 0.77 12.89 -8.99
C LEU A 16 1.70 13.19 -7.81
N ALA A 17 3.01 13.33 -8.06
CA ALA A 17 3.99 13.67 -7.04
C ALA A 17 3.71 15.06 -6.42
N ALA A 18 3.32 16.05 -7.25
CA ALA A 18 2.93 17.37 -6.77
C ALA A 18 1.69 17.31 -5.86
N LYS A 19 0.65 16.58 -6.26
CA LYS A 19 -0.56 16.37 -5.44
C LYS A 19 -0.27 15.58 -4.16
N ALA A 20 0.59 14.58 -4.22
CA ALA A 20 1.00 13.82 -3.02
C ALA A 20 1.70 14.72 -2.00
N LYS A 21 2.53 15.66 -2.48
CA LYS A 21 3.16 16.67 -1.64
C LYS A 21 2.16 17.68 -1.08
N GLU A 22 1.23 18.18 -1.91
CA GLU A 22 0.21 19.15 -1.50
C GLU A 22 -0.75 18.57 -0.45
N THR A 23 -1.19 17.34 -0.65
CA THR A 23 -2.09 16.64 0.28
C THR A 23 -1.39 16.12 1.53
N GLY A 24 -0.06 16.05 1.53
CA GLY A 24 0.74 15.46 2.60
C GLY A 24 0.50 13.96 2.80
N VAL A 25 -0.10 13.28 1.82
CA VAL A 25 -0.57 11.90 1.99
C VAL A 25 0.57 10.92 2.30
N THR A 26 1.76 11.16 1.74
CA THR A 26 2.96 10.33 1.96
C THR A 26 3.68 10.64 3.26
N THR A 27 3.35 11.73 3.95
CA THR A 27 3.98 12.10 5.23
C THR A 27 3.04 11.99 6.42
N MET A 28 1.73 11.88 6.18
CA MET A 28 0.68 11.85 7.20
C MET A 28 0.89 10.76 8.28
N PHE A 29 1.52 9.64 7.92
CA PHE A 29 1.67 8.47 8.79
C PHE A 29 3.08 8.34 9.39
N ASN A 30 3.94 9.37 9.27
CA ASN A 30 5.35 9.27 9.65
C ASN A 30 5.60 9.42 11.16
N ASP A 31 4.86 10.32 11.81
CA ASP A 31 5.23 10.81 13.15
C ASP A 31 4.40 10.18 14.27
N ASP A 32 3.09 10.00 14.05
CA ASP A 32 2.17 9.46 15.05
C ASP A 32 1.51 8.16 14.54
N PRO A 33 1.86 7.00 15.14
CA PRO A 33 1.24 5.72 14.81
C PRO A 33 -0.28 5.72 14.98
N GLN A 34 -0.82 6.54 15.90
CA GLN A 34 -2.25 6.63 16.17
C GLN A 34 -3.01 7.12 14.94
N VAL A 35 -2.40 7.95 14.09
CA VAL A 35 -3.01 8.38 12.82
C VAL A 35 -3.33 7.19 11.93
N SER A 36 -2.53 6.13 11.93
CA SER A 36 -2.84 4.92 11.15
C SER A 36 -4.04 4.18 11.75
N VAL A 37 -4.06 4.05 13.08
CA VAL A 37 -5.11 3.36 13.86
C VAL A 37 -6.48 4.05 13.74
N ASP A 38 -6.47 5.38 13.72
CA ASP A 38 -7.68 6.21 13.61
C ASP A 38 -8.23 6.24 12.17
N LYS A 39 -7.38 6.01 11.16
CA LYS A 39 -7.75 6.08 9.74
C LYS A 39 -8.22 4.75 9.17
N PHE A 40 -7.72 3.64 9.69
CA PHE A 40 -7.99 2.30 9.17
C PHE A 40 -8.41 1.38 10.30
N ASP A 41 -9.60 0.77 10.23
CA ASP A 41 -10.13 -0.08 11.30
C ASP A 41 -10.19 -1.57 10.93
N PHE A 42 -9.72 -1.94 9.74
CA PHE A 42 -9.76 -3.33 9.27
C PHE A 42 -8.99 -4.29 10.18
N TYR A 43 -7.98 -3.79 10.92
CA TYR A 43 -7.24 -4.58 11.89
C TYR A 43 -8.13 -5.20 12.97
N LYS A 44 -9.30 -4.60 13.27
CA LYS A 44 -10.23 -5.09 14.30
C LYS A 44 -10.83 -6.45 13.97
N LYS A 45 -10.72 -6.90 12.72
CA LYS A 45 -11.11 -8.26 12.30
C LYS A 45 -10.16 -9.33 12.88
N TYR A 46 -8.97 -8.95 13.33
CA TYR A 46 -7.94 -9.87 13.78
C TYR A 46 -7.80 -9.87 15.30
N SER A 47 -7.89 -11.04 15.92
CA SER A 47 -7.93 -11.21 17.38
C SER A 47 -6.56 -11.22 18.07
N PHE A 48 -5.47 -11.05 17.33
CA PHE A 48 -4.10 -11.13 17.85
C PHE A 48 -3.26 -9.88 17.56
N PHE A 49 -3.83 -8.93 16.82
CA PHE A 49 -3.18 -7.70 16.39
C PHE A 49 -4.01 -6.52 16.87
N HIS A 50 -3.51 -5.82 17.89
CA HIS A 50 -4.27 -4.83 18.64
C HIS A 50 -3.59 -3.47 18.66
N PRO A 51 -3.43 -2.80 17.49
CA PRO A 51 -2.76 -1.52 17.41
C PRO A 51 -3.50 -0.39 18.15
N ASP A 52 -4.74 -0.60 18.56
CA ASP A 52 -5.55 0.32 19.37
C ASP A 52 -5.22 0.29 20.87
N THR A 53 -4.66 -0.82 21.37
CA THR A 53 -4.38 -1.02 22.80
C THR A 53 -2.93 -1.39 23.08
N ASN A 54 -2.16 -1.77 22.05
CA ASN A 54 -0.76 -2.15 22.15
C ASN A 54 0.13 -1.22 21.29
N LYS A 55 1.12 -0.59 21.93
CA LYS A 55 2.04 0.35 21.27
C LYS A 55 2.93 -0.30 20.21
N ASP A 56 3.40 -1.52 20.45
CA ASP A 56 4.26 -2.24 19.50
C ASP A 56 3.50 -2.67 18.25
N ASP A 57 2.23 -3.01 18.41
CA ASP A 57 1.31 -3.30 17.31
C ASP A 57 0.96 -2.02 16.55
N ALA A 58 0.73 -0.90 17.26
CA ALA A 58 0.49 0.40 16.64
C ALA A 58 1.66 0.82 15.73
N ASN A 59 2.89 0.67 16.21
CA ASN A 59 4.09 0.96 15.44
C ASN A 59 4.25 0.04 14.21
N ALA A 60 3.96 -1.25 14.38
CA ALA A 60 3.98 -2.22 13.28
C ALA A 60 2.92 -1.87 12.22
N PHE A 61 1.71 -1.53 12.66
CA PHE A 61 0.61 -1.14 11.79
C PHE A 61 0.93 0.14 11.01
N ALA A 62 1.43 1.16 11.71
CA ALA A 62 1.84 2.41 11.07
C ALA A 62 2.98 2.21 10.07
N THR A 63 3.91 1.29 10.35
CA THR A 63 4.97 0.93 9.41
C THR A 63 4.39 0.32 8.14
N LEU A 64 3.48 -0.66 8.27
CA LEU A 64 2.82 -1.30 7.13
C LEU A 64 1.98 -0.31 6.31
N VAL A 65 1.22 0.56 6.97
CA VAL A 65 0.42 1.60 6.31
C VAL A 65 1.31 2.59 5.57
N ARG A 66 2.36 3.10 6.22
CA ARG A 66 3.32 4.04 5.60
C ARG A 66 3.98 3.41 4.39
N GLU A 67 4.50 2.20 4.52
CA GLU A 67 5.14 1.47 3.42
C GLU A 67 4.16 1.25 2.26
N CYS A 68 2.93 0.85 2.55
CA CYS A 68 1.88 0.69 1.54
C CYS A 68 1.60 2.02 0.83
N VAL A 69 1.37 3.12 1.55
CA VAL A 69 1.10 4.44 0.95
C VAL A 69 2.24 4.88 0.04
N HIS A 70 3.50 4.77 0.49
CA HIS A 70 4.65 5.13 -0.35
C HIS A 70 4.74 4.26 -1.59
N PHE A 71 4.63 2.94 -1.42
CA PHE A 71 4.74 2.00 -2.53
C PHE A 71 3.63 2.20 -3.56
N GLU A 72 2.40 2.43 -3.13
CA GLU A 72 1.24 2.67 -4.02
C GLU A 72 1.49 3.92 -4.89
N VAL A 73 1.95 5.02 -4.29
CA VAL A 73 2.23 6.28 -5.01
C VAL A 73 3.39 6.13 -5.99
N GLU A 74 4.51 5.56 -5.54
CA GLU A 74 5.71 5.38 -6.37
C GLU A 74 5.48 4.41 -7.52
N THR A 75 4.71 3.34 -7.27
CA THR A 75 4.41 2.33 -8.29
C THR A 75 3.49 2.89 -9.37
N VAL A 76 2.44 3.65 -9.02
CA VAL A 76 1.60 4.32 -10.02
C VAL A 76 2.44 5.29 -10.87
N ALA A 77 3.23 6.15 -10.22
CA ALA A 77 4.07 7.12 -10.92
C ALA A 77 5.03 6.44 -11.91
N SER A 78 5.67 5.35 -11.49
CA SER A 78 6.60 4.58 -12.32
C SER A 78 5.90 3.92 -13.50
N MET A 79 4.77 3.24 -13.26
CA MET A 79 4.01 2.57 -14.31
C MET A 79 3.48 3.55 -15.37
N LEU A 80 3.00 4.71 -14.95
CA LEU A 80 2.60 5.79 -15.86
C LEU A 80 3.77 6.28 -16.69
N THR A 81 4.92 6.53 -16.06
CA THR A 81 6.15 6.99 -16.75
C THR A 81 6.57 6.02 -17.85
N PHE A 82 6.40 4.71 -17.64
CA PHE A 82 6.71 3.67 -18.63
C PHE A 82 5.54 3.32 -19.58
N GLY A 83 4.38 3.97 -19.45
CA GLY A 83 3.21 3.71 -20.29
C GLY A 83 2.61 2.31 -20.09
N LEU A 84 2.76 1.72 -18.91
CA LEU A 84 2.20 0.41 -18.58
C LEU A 84 0.70 0.51 -18.29
N ASP A 85 -0.04 -0.54 -18.67
CA ASP A 85 -1.44 -0.67 -18.27
C ASP A 85 -1.52 -0.97 -16.76
N LEU A 86 -1.94 0.04 -16.01
CA LEU A 86 -2.09 -0.04 -14.56
C LEU A 86 -3.03 -1.18 -14.16
N ASN A 87 -4.15 -1.40 -14.86
CA ASN A 87 -5.13 -2.41 -14.45
C ASN A 87 -4.60 -3.84 -14.56
N LEU A 88 -3.65 -4.08 -15.45
CA LEU A 88 -3.08 -5.40 -15.69
C LEU A 88 -1.96 -5.74 -14.70
N VAL A 89 -1.09 -4.76 -14.41
CA VAL A 89 0.19 -5.02 -13.74
C VAL A 89 0.21 -4.51 -12.30
N TYR A 90 -0.46 -3.39 -12.02
CA TYR A 90 -0.41 -2.73 -10.73
C TYR A 90 -0.88 -3.63 -9.58
N PRO A 91 -2.08 -4.25 -9.66
CA PRO A 91 -2.60 -4.96 -8.51
C PRO A 91 -1.69 -6.12 -8.07
N GLN A 92 -1.12 -6.82 -9.06
CA GLN A 92 -0.24 -7.96 -8.84
C GLN A 92 1.09 -7.55 -8.21
N ILE A 93 1.74 -6.49 -8.71
CA ILE A 93 3.02 -6.01 -8.18
C ILE A 93 2.85 -5.50 -6.75
N THR A 94 1.83 -4.68 -6.53
CA THR A 94 1.56 -4.09 -5.22
C THR A 94 1.21 -5.13 -4.19
N LEU A 95 0.31 -6.07 -4.51
CA LEU A 95 -0.05 -7.14 -3.59
C LEU A 95 1.16 -8.04 -3.28
N SER A 96 1.97 -8.40 -4.28
CA SER A 96 3.15 -9.26 -4.07
C SER A 96 4.21 -8.59 -3.18
N TYR A 97 4.43 -7.27 -3.31
CA TYR A 97 5.37 -6.54 -2.46
C TYR A 97 4.85 -6.43 -1.02
N ILE A 98 3.61 -5.95 -0.86
CA ILE A 98 3.02 -5.72 0.47
C ILE A 98 2.79 -7.03 1.22
N TYR A 99 2.48 -8.11 0.52
CA TYR A 99 2.46 -9.45 1.11
C TYR A 99 3.78 -9.81 1.79
N ARG A 100 4.93 -9.54 1.15
CA ARG A 100 6.25 -9.84 1.72
C ARG A 100 6.51 -9.02 2.97
N SER A 101 6.15 -7.73 2.97
CA SER A 101 6.30 -6.85 4.12
C SER A 101 5.39 -7.24 5.28
N CYS A 102 4.12 -7.55 4.99
CA CYS A 102 3.17 -8.09 5.98
C CYS A 102 3.69 -9.40 6.57
N ARG A 103 4.14 -10.34 5.72
CA ARG A 103 4.70 -11.60 6.16
C ARG A 103 5.91 -11.40 7.07
N SER A 104 6.85 -10.52 6.72
CA SER A 104 8.02 -10.26 7.55
C SER A 104 7.61 -9.70 8.92
N ILE A 105 6.83 -8.61 8.93
CA ILE A 105 6.49 -7.89 10.17
C ILE A 105 5.57 -8.74 11.07
N LEU A 106 4.62 -9.47 10.50
CA LEU A 106 3.65 -10.24 11.25
C LEU A 106 4.21 -11.60 11.67
N ARG A 107 5.02 -12.28 10.85
CA ARG A 107 5.63 -13.56 11.23
C ARG A 107 6.70 -13.39 12.31
N ASP A 108 7.49 -12.31 12.26
CA ASP A 108 8.50 -12.04 13.28
C ASP A 108 7.87 -11.75 14.66
N LYS A 109 6.64 -11.22 14.69
CA LYS A 109 5.93 -10.86 15.92
C LYS A 109 4.94 -11.93 16.41
N TYR A 110 4.31 -12.66 15.49
CA TYR A 110 3.27 -13.63 15.79
C TYR A 110 3.60 -14.98 15.14
N ASN A 111 4.16 -15.89 15.94
CA ASN A 111 4.63 -17.22 15.52
C ASN A 111 3.56 -18.14 14.89
N ASN A 112 2.28 -17.73 14.93
CA ASN A 112 1.14 -18.53 14.46
C ASN A 112 0.54 -18.03 13.13
N THR A 113 1.23 -17.09 12.46
CA THR A 113 0.73 -16.49 11.22
C THR A 113 1.08 -17.38 10.03
N ASP A 114 0.09 -17.94 9.34
CA ASP A 114 0.30 -18.69 8.10
C ASP A 114 0.41 -17.74 6.87
N ASP A 115 0.91 -18.27 5.75
CA ASP A 115 1.10 -17.48 4.53
C ASP A 115 -0.25 -17.00 3.95
N ALA A 116 -1.34 -17.76 4.17
CA ALA A 116 -2.69 -17.40 3.75
C ALA A 116 -3.18 -16.14 4.48
N PHE A 117 -2.95 -16.07 5.79
CA PHE A 117 -3.27 -14.91 6.60
C PHE A 117 -2.51 -13.67 6.14
N ALA A 118 -1.18 -13.77 5.97
CA ALA A 118 -0.39 -12.61 5.58
C ALA A 118 -0.82 -12.06 4.22
N GLN A 119 -1.28 -12.94 3.32
CA GLN A 119 -1.86 -12.55 2.04
C GLN A 119 -3.24 -11.89 2.19
N GLU A 120 -4.11 -12.39 3.05
CA GLU A 120 -5.41 -11.76 3.35
C GLU A 120 -5.21 -10.36 3.95
N PHE A 121 -4.35 -10.24 4.97
CA PHE A 121 -4.02 -8.96 5.59
C PHE A 121 -3.46 -7.97 4.57
N ALA A 122 -2.51 -8.40 3.73
CA ALA A 122 -1.93 -7.56 2.70
C ALA A 122 -2.97 -7.09 1.67
N ARG A 123 -3.91 -7.96 1.27
CA ARG A 123 -4.99 -7.60 0.35
C ARG A 123 -5.89 -6.53 0.95
N GLU A 124 -6.31 -6.71 2.19
CA GLU A 124 -7.15 -5.73 2.88
C GLU A 124 -6.40 -4.40 3.07
N LEU A 125 -5.13 -4.44 3.50
CA LEU A 125 -4.27 -3.27 3.64
C LEU A 125 -4.17 -2.47 2.34
N VAL A 126 -3.79 -3.12 1.25
CA VAL A 126 -3.67 -2.53 -0.09
C VAL A 126 -5.00 -1.93 -0.54
N SER A 127 -6.10 -2.68 -0.41
CA SER A 127 -7.42 -2.20 -0.82
C SER A 127 -7.86 -0.96 -0.04
N GLN A 128 -7.66 -0.96 1.28
CA GLN A 128 -8.05 0.14 2.16
C GLN A 128 -7.17 1.38 1.93
N VAL A 129 -5.85 1.19 1.82
CA VAL A 129 -4.90 2.27 1.51
C VAL A 129 -5.19 2.86 0.14
N TYR A 130 -5.40 2.03 -0.89
CA TYR A 130 -5.74 2.50 -2.22
C TYR A 130 -7.03 3.30 -2.24
N ALA A 131 -8.09 2.80 -1.58
CA ALA A 131 -9.36 3.52 -1.44
C ALA A 131 -9.19 4.87 -0.74
N PHE A 132 -8.29 4.95 0.24
CA PHE A 132 -7.97 6.19 0.94
C PHE A 132 -7.20 7.20 0.07
N ILE A 133 -6.18 6.78 -0.69
CA ILE A 133 -5.35 7.68 -1.50
C ILE A 133 -6.02 8.06 -2.83
N LYS A 134 -6.84 7.18 -3.41
CA LYS A 134 -7.48 7.36 -4.71
C LYS A 134 -8.17 8.72 -4.89
N PRO A 135 -9.09 9.16 -4.02
CA PRO A 135 -9.76 10.45 -4.17
C PRO A 135 -8.85 11.66 -3.87
N LYS A 136 -7.70 11.47 -3.22
CA LYS A 136 -6.75 12.56 -2.91
C LYS A 136 -5.78 12.84 -4.07
N LEU A 137 -5.54 11.81 -4.88
CA LEU A 137 -4.52 11.81 -5.91
C LEU A 137 -5.10 11.65 -7.33
N ASP A 138 -6.42 11.62 -7.45
CA ASP A 138 -7.16 11.37 -8.69
C ASP A 138 -6.71 10.08 -9.40
N LEU A 139 -6.53 9.02 -8.62
CA LEU A 139 -6.13 7.72 -9.16
C LEU A 139 -7.30 7.03 -9.88
N PRO A 140 -7.02 6.20 -10.91
CA PRO A 140 -8.02 5.36 -11.55
C PRO A 140 -8.70 4.39 -10.57
N ALA A 141 -9.80 3.78 -10.98
CA ALA A 141 -10.34 2.64 -10.26
C ALA A 141 -9.46 1.40 -10.54
N MET A 142 -9.21 0.58 -9.52
CA MET A 142 -8.50 -0.69 -9.63
C MET A 142 -9.42 -1.84 -9.24
N SER A 143 -9.28 -2.97 -9.92
CA SER A 143 -9.88 -4.23 -9.49
C SER A 143 -8.81 -5.08 -8.81
N TRP A 144 -9.10 -5.47 -7.56
CA TRP A 144 -8.26 -6.36 -6.75
C TRP A 144 -8.81 -7.80 -6.73
N GLU A 145 -9.92 -8.04 -7.41
CA GLU A 145 -10.60 -9.34 -7.48
C GLU A 145 -9.75 -10.34 -8.27
N GLY A 146 -9.56 -11.55 -7.73
CA GLY A 146 -8.81 -12.63 -8.38
C GLY A 146 -7.29 -12.44 -8.44
N VAL A 147 -6.75 -11.31 -7.96
CA VAL A 147 -5.29 -11.08 -7.88
C VAL A 147 -4.73 -11.87 -6.71
N GLU A 148 -3.68 -12.66 -6.89
CA GLU A 148 -3.02 -13.39 -5.79
C GLU A 148 -1.62 -12.86 -5.59
N ALA A 149 -1.05 -12.94 -4.39
CA ALA A 149 0.37 -12.64 -4.20
C ALA A 149 1.19 -13.76 -4.86
N LYS A 150 1.51 -13.65 -6.15
CA LYS A 150 2.39 -14.63 -6.79
C LYS A 150 3.77 -14.51 -6.14
N VAL A 151 4.18 -15.59 -5.50
CA VAL A 151 5.58 -15.82 -5.14
C VAL A 151 6.30 -16.10 -6.45
N ILE A 152 6.77 -15.04 -7.12
CA ILE A 152 7.82 -15.16 -8.13
C ILE A 152 9.12 -15.53 -7.41
#